data_AF-A0A7S0FCP7-F1
#
_entry.id   AF-A0A7S0FCP7-F1
#
_cell.length_a   1.000
_cell.length_b   1.000
_cell.length_c   1.000
_cell.angle_alpha   90.00
_cell.angle_beta   90.00
_cell.angle_gamma   90.00
#
_symmetry.space_group_name_H-M   'P 1'
#
loop_
_entity.id
_entity.type
_entity.pdbx_description
1 polymer ?
#
loop_
_entity_poly.entity_id
_entity_poly.type
_entity_poly.pdbx_seq_one_letter_code
_entity_poly.pdbx_strand_id
1 'polypeptide(L)'
;IAPSAIREAQAYLDGVMPNVHRVRLLRQDFFSTVTQYDFAYDSTFLCALPPHMREAWAAQYDRIICRGGELVTLLWPLPKHGCSDMVASGPPYTVSLGLAEALLEAR
;
A
#
# COMPACT_ATOMS: atom_id res chain seq x y z
N ILE A 1 -7.06 7.12 -10.40
CA ILE A 1 -5.64 7.31 -10.79
C ILE A 1 -5.30 8.80 -10.72
N ALA A 2 -4.15 9.21 -10.14
CA ALA A 2 -3.80 10.60 -9.84
C ALA A 2 -2.62 11.13 -10.69
N PRO A 3 -2.86 11.87 -11.80
CA PRO A 3 -1.78 12.36 -12.68
C PRO A 3 -0.84 13.37 -12.03
N SER A 4 -1.37 14.22 -11.13
CA SER A 4 -0.57 15.22 -10.41
C SER A 4 0.50 14.56 -9.53
N ALA A 5 0.17 13.49 -8.82
CA ALA A 5 1.11 12.79 -7.94
C ALA A 5 2.35 12.28 -8.68
N ILE A 6 2.19 11.73 -9.89
CA ILE A 6 3.30 11.24 -10.71
C ILE A 6 4.19 12.39 -11.18
N ARG A 7 3.58 13.52 -11.58
CA ARG A 7 4.32 14.71 -11.99
C ARG A 7 5.16 15.28 -10.85
N GLU A 8 4.56 15.45 -9.66
CA GLU A 8 5.28 15.97 -8.49
C GLU A 8 6.40 15.01 -8.04
N ALA A 9 6.15 13.69 -8.06
CA ALA A 9 7.18 12.70 -7.77
C ALA A 9 8.34 12.74 -8.77
N GLN A 10 8.05 12.89 -10.08
CA GLN A 10 9.09 13.01 -11.09
C GLN A 10 9.92 14.28 -10.88
N ALA A 11 9.28 15.42 -10.63
CA ALA A 11 9.97 16.68 -10.38
C ALA A 11 10.88 16.60 -9.14
N TYR A 12 10.43 15.92 -8.08
CA TYR A 12 11.26 15.65 -6.91
C TYR A 12 12.48 14.79 -7.29
N LEU A 13 12.27 13.65 -7.97
CA LEU A 13 13.35 12.75 -8.37
C LEU A 13 14.39 13.44 -9.26
N ASP A 14 13.95 14.25 -10.21
CA ASP A 14 14.83 15.03 -11.10
C ASP A 14 15.70 16.03 -10.31
N GLY A 15 15.15 16.61 -9.24
CA GLY A 15 15.86 17.56 -8.38
C GLY A 15 16.83 16.91 -7.40
N VAL A 16 16.48 15.76 -6.80
CA VAL A 16 17.32 15.11 -5.78
C VAL A 16 18.29 14.08 -6.32
N MET A 17 18.01 13.51 -7.50
CA MET A 17 18.74 12.39 -8.07
C MET A 17 18.83 12.51 -9.60
N PRO A 18 19.59 13.51 -10.11
CA PRO A 18 19.77 13.66 -11.54
C PRO A 18 20.40 12.38 -12.14
N ASN A 19 19.75 11.81 -13.16
CA ASN A 19 20.14 10.59 -13.89
C ASN A 19 19.88 9.23 -13.20
N VAL A 20 18.90 9.12 -12.30
CA VAL A 20 18.48 7.80 -11.80
C VAL A 20 17.64 7.05 -12.83
N HIS A 21 18.26 6.04 -13.46
CA HIS A 21 17.58 5.07 -14.32
C HIS A 21 16.99 3.87 -13.53
N ARG A 22 17.18 3.83 -12.21
CA ARG A 22 16.78 2.71 -11.34
C ARG A 22 15.40 2.85 -10.72
N VAL A 23 14.70 3.95 -10.96
CA VAL A 23 13.35 4.21 -10.46
C VAL A 23 12.40 4.38 -11.64
N ARG A 24 11.27 3.68 -11.59
CA ARG A 24 10.20 3.80 -12.59
C ARG A 24 8.91 4.20 -11.90
N LEU A 25 8.41 5.39 -12.21
CA LEU A 25 7.10 5.85 -11.76
C LEU A 25 6.01 5.27 -12.67
N LEU A 26 5.05 4.56 -12.08
CA LEU A 26 3.93 3.95 -12.81
C LEU A 26 2.61 4.63 -12.45
N ARG A 27 1.98 5.26 -13.45
CA ARG A 27 0.63 5.80 -13.34
C ARG A 27 -0.39 4.69 -13.66
N GLN A 28 -0.65 3.78 -12.72
CA GLN A 28 -1.58 2.67 -12.93
C GLN A 28 -2.54 2.46 -11.76
N ASP A 29 -3.51 1.58 -11.99
CA ASP A 29 -4.29 0.95 -10.93
C ASP A 29 -3.48 -0.20 -10.33
N PHE A 30 -3.30 -0.19 -9.01
CA PHE A 30 -2.60 -1.24 -8.28
C PHE A 30 -3.24 -2.61 -8.52
N PHE A 31 -4.58 -2.69 -8.57
CA PHE A 31 -5.32 -3.94 -8.72
C PHE A 31 -5.21 -4.54 -10.13
N SER A 32 -4.74 -3.77 -11.12
CA SER A 32 -4.46 -4.27 -12.46
C SER A 32 -3.01 -4.67 -12.69
N THR A 33 -2.16 -4.65 -11.65
CA THR A 33 -0.75 -5.02 -11.76
C THR A 33 -0.60 -6.53 -11.99
N VAL A 34 0.22 -6.91 -12.97
CA VAL A 34 0.54 -8.32 -13.28
C VAL A 34 2.02 -8.67 -13.10
N THR A 35 2.87 -7.66 -12.99
CA THR A 35 4.31 -7.83 -12.73
C THR A 35 4.52 -8.38 -11.33
N GLN A 36 5.47 -9.30 -11.19
CA GLN A 36 5.90 -9.81 -9.88
C GLN A 36 7.12 -9.06 -9.35
N TYR A 37 7.23 -9.00 -8.02
CA TYR A 37 8.23 -8.27 -7.27
C TYR A 37 8.76 -9.15 -6.14
N ASP A 38 10.06 -9.05 -5.86
CA ASP A 38 10.67 -9.74 -4.72
C ASP A 38 10.44 -8.99 -3.40
N PHE A 39 10.03 -7.72 -3.47
CA PHE A 39 9.78 -6.86 -2.31
C PHE A 39 8.67 -5.85 -2.60
N ALA A 40 7.80 -5.62 -1.62
CA ALA A 40 6.90 -4.46 -1.60
C ALA A 40 6.85 -3.80 -0.22
N TYR A 41 6.62 -2.48 -0.26
CA TYR A 41 6.39 -1.67 0.92
C TYR A 41 5.03 -0.97 0.83
N ASP A 42 4.11 -1.32 1.72
CA ASP A 42 2.85 -0.61 1.90
C ASP A 42 3.01 0.43 3.01
N SER A 43 2.86 1.70 2.66
CA SER A 43 2.77 2.79 3.61
C SER A 43 1.60 3.66 3.26
N THR A 44 0.64 3.77 4.17
CA THR A 44 -0.59 4.56 4.02
C THR A 44 -1.48 4.16 2.84
N PHE A 45 -1.29 2.97 2.26
CA PHE A 45 -2.09 2.52 1.13
C PHE A 45 -3.26 1.65 1.59
N LEU A 46 -3.03 0.63 2.43
CA LEU A 46 -4.10 -0.16 3.04
C LEU A 46 -5.16 0.71 3.76
N CYS A 47 -4.71 1.71 4.54
CA CYS A 47 -5.63 2.59 5.27
C CYS A 47 -6.34 3.60 4.36
N ALA A 48 -5.85 3.87 3.15
CA ALA A 48 -6.50 4.77 2.20
C ALA A 48 -7.65 4.08 1.44
N LEU A 49 -7.65 2.75 1.40
CA LEU A 49 -8.67 1.96 0.72
C LEU A 49 -9.97 1.89 1.52
N PRO A 50 -11.14 1.99 0.86
CA PRO A 50 -12.42 1.64 1.46
C PRO A 50 -12.37 0.22 2.07
N PRO A 51 -13.01 -0.03 3.23
CA PRO A 51 -12.91 -1.33 3.91
C PRO A 51 -13.25 -2.55 3.04
N HIS A 52 -14.20 -2.42 2.11
CA HIS A 52 -14.61 -3.51 1.21
C HIS A 52 -13.54 -3.90 0.17
N MET A 53 -12.48 -3.10 -0.03
CA MET A 53 -11.39 -3.40 -0.97
C MET A 53 -10.19 -4.09 -0.32
N ARG A 54 -10.20 -4.30 1.01
CA ARG A 54 -9.04 -4.81 1.75
C ARG A 54 -8.69 -6.26 1.43
N GLU A 55 -9.70 -7.09 1.16
CA GLU A 55 -9.46 -8.46 0.68
C GLU A 55 -8.80 -8.48 -0.70
N ALA A 56 -9.24 -7.59 -1.60
CA ALA A 56 -8.62 -7.42 -2.91
C ALA A 56 -7.18 -6.91 -2.79
N TRP A 57 -6.88 -6.08 -1.79
CA TRP A 57 -5.52 -5.61 -1.49
C TRP A 57 -4.61 -6.77 -1.10
N ALA A 58 -5.06 -7.64 -0.19
CA ALA A 58 -4.29 -8.80 0.23
C ALA A 58 -4.11 -9.80 -0.93
N ALA A 59 -5.16 -10.06 -1.69
CA ALA A 59 -5.11 -10.94 -2.87
C ALA A 59 -4.26 -10.37 -4.00
N GLN A 60 -4.12 -9.05 -4.10
CA GLN A 60 -3.23 -8.43 -5.07
C GLN A 60 -1.77 -8.63 -4.65
N TYR A 61 -1.43 -8.38 -3.39
CA TYR A 61 -0.06 -8.60 -2.89
C TYR A 61 0.36 -10.07 -2.99
N ASP A 62 -0.50 -11.01 -2.60
CA ASP A 62 -0.27 -12.45 -2.75
C ASP A 62 0.08 -12.85 -4.21
N ARG A 63 -0.52 -12.17 -5.20
CA ARG A 63 -0.26 -12.44 -6.61
C ARG A 63 1.05 -11.83 -7.12
N ILE A 64 1.34 -10.60 -6.71
CA ILE A 64 2.48 -9.82 -7.24
C ILE A 64 3.76 -10.03 -6.43
N ILE A 65 3.72 -10.64 -5.26
CA ILE A 65 4.93 -11.00 -4.53
C ILE A 65 5.39 -12.39 -4.96
N CYS A 66 6.65 -12.50 -5.37
CA CYS A 66 7.28 -13.77 -5.71
C CYS A 66 7.29 -14.73 -4.50
N ARG A 67 7.36 -16.04 -4.74
CA ARG A 67 7.64 -17.00 -3.66
C ARG A 67 8.98 -16.65 -3.01
N GLY A 68 8.98 -16.47 -1.68
CA GLY A 68 10.16 -16.04 -0.92
C GLY A 68 10.44 -14.54 -0.96
N GLY A 69 9.59 -13.76 -1.63
CA GLY A 69 9.61 -12.30 -1.54
C GLY A 69 8.93 -11.79 -0.27
N GLU A 70 9.06 -10.49 -0.02
CA GLU A 70 8.62 -9.87 1.24
C GLU A 70 7.64 -8.72 1.01
N LEU A 71 6.58 -8.68 1.81
CA LEU A 71 5.72 -7.51 1.97
C LEU A 71 5.97 -6.91 3.36
N VAL A 72 6.38 -5.65 3.40
CA VAL A 72 6.48 -4.87 4.64
C VAL A 72 5.35 -3.85 4.68
N THR A 73 4.53 -3.88 5.73
CA THR A 73 3.40 -2.96 5.91
C THR A 73 3.61 -2.05 7.11
N LEU A 74 3.62 -0.73 6.89
CA LEU A 74 3.56 0.25 7.96
C LEU A 74 2.10 0.49 8.36
N LEU A 75 1.68 -0.09 9.49
CA LEU A 75 0.31 0.04 9.98
C LEU A 75 0.09 1.40 10.66
N TRP A 76 -0.68 2.26 10.01
CA TRP A 76 -1.13 3.54 10.52
C TRP A 76 -2.41 3.97 9.81
N PRO A 77 -3.36 4.66 10.47
CA PRO A 77 -3.41 4.95 11.91
C PRO A 77 -3.95 3.73 12.69
N LEU A 78 -3.35 3.48 13.85
CA LEU A 78 -3.82 2.48 14.82
C LEU A 78 -4.91 3.08 15.73
N PRO A 79 -5.80 2.26 16.33
CA PRO A 79 -6.76 2.74 17.31
C PRO A 79 -6.04 3.37 18.50
N LYS A 80 -6.64 4.40 19.09
CA LYS A 80 -6.13 4.94 20.36
C LYS A 80 -6.22 3.87 21.45
N HIS A 81 -5.21 3.81 22.32
CA HIS A 81 -5.22 2.90 23.47
C HIS A 81 -6.53 3.04 24.28
N GLY A 82 -7.23 1.92 24.49
CA GLY A 82 -8.50 1.89 25.22
C GLY A 82 -9.75 2.24 24.39
N CYS A 83 -9.62 2.57 23.10
CA CYS A 83 -10.75 2.71 22.18
C CYS A 83 -10.87 1.46 21.30
N SER A 84 -12.01 0.76 21.40
CA SER A 84 -12.42 -0.28 20.45
C SER A 84 -12.95 0.30 19.13
N ASP A 85 -13.22 1.61 19.11
CA ASP A 85 -13.91 2.25 18.01
C ASP A 85 -12.95 2.41 16.84
N MET A 86 -13.10 1.49 15.88
CA MET A 86 -12.63 1.69 14.52
C MET A 86 -13.37 2.92 13.98
N VAL A 87 -12.71 4.08 13.99
CA VAL A 87 -13.29 5.29 13.45
C VAL A 87 -13.59 5.03 11.97
N ALA A 88 -14.88 4.97 11.63
CA ALA A 88 -15.37 4.63 10.30
C ALA A 88 -15.20 5.78 9.28
N SER A 89 -14.79 6.97 9.73
CA SER A 89 -14.43 8.06 8.83
C SER A 89 -13.02 7.85 8.27
N GLY A 90 -12.90 7.87 6.95
CA GLY A 90 -11.63 7.81 6.23
C GLY A 90 -11.78 8.40 4.83
N PRO A 91 -10.71 8.43 4.02
CA PRO A 91 -9.34 8.00 4.35
C PRO A 91 -8.55 9.04 5.18
N PRO A 92 -7.55 8.63 5.99
CA PRO A 92 -7.21 7.24 6.29
C PRO A 92 -8.22 6.60 7.24
N TYR A 93 -8.64 5.38 6.93
CA TYR A 93 -9.42 4.53 7.83
C TYR A 93 -8.51 3.94 8.90
N THR A 94 -9.03 3.78 10.13
CA THR A 94 -8.29 3.08 11.17
C THR A 94 -8.00 1.63 10.74
N VAL A 95 -6.78 1.17 10.99
CA VAL A 95 -6.31 -0.20 10.77
C VAL A 95 -5.78 -0.76 12.10
N SER A 96 -5.65 -2.08 12.22
CA SER A 96 -5.10 -2.72 13.41
C SER A 96 -4.18 -3.86 13.02
N LEU A 97 -3.35 -4.34 13.96
CA LEU A 97 -2.52 -5.52 13.74
C LEU A 97 -3.38 -6.74 13.41
N GLY A 98 -4.44 -7.01 14.19
CA GLY A 98 -5.34 -8.13 13.93
C GLY A 98 -6.07 -8.07 12.59
N LEU A 99 -6.35 -6.86 12.06
CA LEU A 99 -6.85 -6.71 10.69
C LEU A 99 -5.80 -7.13 9.67
N ALA A 100 -4.55 -6.69 9.84
CA ALA A 100 -3.46 -7.03 8.93
C ALA A 100 -3.15 -8.54 8.95
N GLU A 101 -3.08 -9.14 10.15
CA GLU A 101 -2.95 -10.58 10.34
C GLU A 101 -4.09 -11.34 9.67
N ALA A 102 -5.35 -10.94 9.89
CA ALA A 102 -6.49 -11.60 9.25
C ALA A 102 -6.48 -11.52 7.71
N LEU A 103 -5.94 -10.44 7.14
CA LEU A 103 -5.84 -10.27 5.68
C LEU A 103 -4.71 -11.09 5.06
N LEU A 104 -3.58 -11.18 5.76
CA LEU A 104 -2.32 -11.74 5.24
C LEU A 104 -2.06 -13.19 5.66
N GLU A 105 -2.49 -13.60 6.86
CA GLU A 105 -2.20 -14.93 7.44
C GLU A 105 -3.31 -15.95 7.23
N ALA A 106 -4.51 -15.54 6.78
CA ALA A 106 -5.64 -16.45 6.55
C ALA A 106 -5.46 -17.38 5.32
N ARG A 107 -4.22 -17.66 4.90
CA ARG A 107 -3.86 -18.27 3.62
C ARG A 107 -2.76 -19.32 3.73
#